data_AF-A0A540M037-F1
#
_entry.id   AF-A0A540M037-F1
#
_cell.length_a   1.000
_cell.length_b   1.000
_cell.length_c   1.000
_cell.angle_alpha   90.00
_cell.angle_beta   90.00
_cell.angle_gamma   90.00
#
_symmetry.space_group_name_H-M   'P 1'
#
loop_
_entity.id
_entity.type
_entity.pdbx_description
1 polymer ?
#
loop_
_entity_poly.entity_id
_entity_poly.type
_entity_poly.pdbx_seq_one_letter_code
_entity_poly.pdbx_strand_id
1 'polypeptide(L)' 'MSLKSWVIDALNGSITEVVDGDLLGPEDESYAAKEQCLYSIFSLATKCTPELPEDRIDMKDVVARLQRIKETFLANTSI' A
#
# COMPACT_ATOMS: atom_id res chain seq x y z
N MET A 1 15.71 -4.85 13.27
CA MET A 1 14.35 -4.67 12.71
C MET A 1 14.25 -3.21 12.29
N SER A 2 13.93 -2.94 11.02
CA SER A 2 13.71 -1.57 10.52
C SER A 2 12.23 -1.41 10.17
N LEU A 3 11.74 -0.17 10.09
CA LEU A 3 10.36 0.10 9.63
C LEU A 3 10.09 -0.58 8.27
N LYS A 4 11.07 -0.51 7.36
CA LYS A 4 10.99 -1.17 6.05
C LYS A 4 10.85 -2.69 6.17
N SER A 5 11.65 -3.36 7.00
CA SER A 5 11.56 -4.82 7.15
C SER A 5 10.21 -5.22 7.74
N TRP A 6 9.72 -4.47 8.74
CA TRP A 6 8.42 -4.72 9.36
C TRP A 6 7.24 -4.59 8.37
N VAL A 7 7.27 -3.57 7.50
CA VAL A 7 6.25 -3.41 6.44
C VAL A 7 6.32 -4.55 5.41
N ILE A 8 7.52 -5.01 5.03
CA ILE A 8 7.68 -6.15 4.11
C ILE A 8 7.13 -7.44 4.73
N ASP A 9 7.37 -7.67 6.01
CA ASP A 9 6.83 -8.83 6.73
C ASP A 9 5.30 -8.79 6.76
N ALA A 10 4.71 -7.63 7.08
CA ALA A 10 3.25 -7.44 7.08
C ALA A 10 2.61 -7.62 5.69
N LEU A 11 3.30 -7.23 4.61
CA LEU A 11 2.86 -7.49 3.23
C LEU A 11 2.84 -8.97 2.86
N ASN A 12 3.60 -9.83 3.55
CA ASN A 12 3.55 -11.28 3.37
C ASN A 12 2.57 -11.96 4.33
N GLY A 13 2.12 -11.23 5.36
CA GLY A 13 1.15 -11.67 6.36
C GLY A 13 -0.12 -10.83 6.30
N SER A 14 -0.42 -10.13 7.39
CA SER A 14 -1.53 -9.18 7.45
C SER A 14 -1.04 -7.75 7.47
N ILE A 15 -1.49 -6.96 6.50
CA ILE A 15 -1.18 -5.52 6.44
C ILE A 15 -1.79 -4.74 7.62
N THR A 16 -2.83 -5.27 8.26
CA THR A 16 -3.42 -4.67 9.46
C THR A 16 -2.46 -4.57 10.63
N GLU A 17 -1.38 -5.36 10.64
CA GLU A 17 -0.35 -5.27 11.68
C GLU A 17 0.42 -3.94 11.65
N VAL A 18 0.45 -3.26 10.49
CA VAL A 18 1.19 -2.00 10.28
C VAL A 18 0.28 -0.82 9.96
N VAL A 19 -1.02 -1.06 9.73
CA VAL A 19 -2.01 -0.03 9.44
C VAL A 19 -2.66 0.44 10.73
N ASP A 20 -2.83 1.75 10.86
CA ASP A 20 -3.54 2.35 11.98
C ASP A 20 -5.02 1.94 11.99
N GLY A 21 -5.56 1.59 13.16
CA GLY A 21 -6.94 1.15 13.32
C GLY A 21 -7.98 2.21 12.98
N ASP A 22 -7.63 3.50 13.09
CA ASP A 22 -8.51 4.61 12.68
C ASP A 22 -8.54 4.74 11.15
N LEU A 23 -7.57 4.18 10.43
CA LEU A 23 -7.51 4.18 8.96
C LEU A 23 -8.20 2.97 8.34
N LEU A 24 -8.13 1.80 8.98
CA LEU A 24 -8.77 0.55 8.54
C LEU A 24 -9.33 -0.21 9.74
N GLY A 25 -10.57 0.10 10.09
CA GLY A 25 -11.30 -0.54 11.19
C GLY A 25 -12.15 -1.74 10.71
N PRO A 26 -12.41 -2.75 11.57
CA PRO A 26 -13.19 -3.93 11.20
C PRO A 26 -14.67 -3.64 10.83
N GLU A 27 -15.21 -2.47 11.19
CA GLU A 27 -16.57 -2.04 10.87
C GLU A 27 -16.66 -1.22 9.58
N ASP A 28 -15.57 -1.10 8.82
CA ASP A 28 -15.53 -0.30 7.60
C ASP A 28 -16.33 -0.95 6.46
N GLU A 29 -17.37 -0.28 5.97
CA GLU A 29 -18.19 -0.77 4.84
C GLU A 29 -17.35 -1.05 3.59
N SER A 30 -16.22 -0.35 3.43
CA SER A 30 -15.28 -0.51 2.32
C SER A 30 -13.99 -1.23 2.73
N TYR A 31 -14.01 -2.04 3.79
CA TYR A 31 -12.83 -2.69 4.37
C TYR A 31 -11.94 -3.36 3.31
N ALA A 32 -12.50 -4.28 2.51
CA ALA A 32 -11.73 -5.03 1.52
C ALA A 32 -11.09 -4.12 0.45
N ALA A 33 -11.82 -3.08 0.01
CA ALA A 33 -11.30 -2.13 -0.97
C ALA A 33 -10.17 -1.26 -0.38
N LYS A 34 -10.32 -0.82 0.88
CA LYS A 34 -9.30 -0.06 1.59
C LYS A 34 -8.06 -0.89 1.91
N GLU A 35 -8.24 -2.12 2.38
CA GLU A 35 -7.16 -3.08 2.64
C GLU A 35 -6.33 -3.31 1.37
N GLN A 36 -6.99 -3.61 0.24
CA GLN A 36 -6.32 -3.81 -1.04
C GLN A 36 -5.61 -2.53 -1.54
N CYS A 37 -6.18 -1.36 -1.31
CA CYS A 37 -5.57 -0.08 -1.64
C CYS A 37 -4.29 0.16 -0.83
N LEU A 38 -4.36 -0.01 0.49
CA LEU A 38 -3.22 0.13 1.40
C LEU A 38 -2.11 -0.88 1.06
N TYR A 39 -2.47 -2.12 0.74
CA TYR A 39 -1.53 -3.13 0.26
C TYR A 39 -0.77 -2.66 -0.97
N SER A 40 -1.49 -2.12 -1.94
CA SER A 40 -0.89 -1.64 -3.18
C SER A 40 0.03 -0.44 -2.95
N ILE A 41 -0.35 0.46 -2.03
CA ILE A 41 0.45 1.62 -1.62
C ILE A 41 1.74 1.19 -0.93
N PHE A 42 1.68 0.32 0.08
CA PHE A 42 2.88 -0.15 0.77
C PHE A 42 3.78 -0.99 -0.12
N SER A 43 3.21 -1.85 -0.98
CA SER A 43 3.97 -2.56 -2.00
C SER A 43 4.74 -1.59 -2.92
N LEU A 44 4.13 -0.47 -3.32
CA LEU A 44 4.84 0.56 -4.08
C LEU A 44 5.90 1.29 -3.24
N ALA A 45 5.58 1.66 -2.00
CA ALA A 45 6.52 2.34 -1.10
C ALA A 45 7.79 1.52 -0.82
N THR A 46 7.69 0.19 -0.72
CA THR A 46 8.88 -0.68 -0.56
C THR A 46 9.84 -0.60 -1.76
N LYS A 47 9.32 -0.30 -2.96
CA LYS A 47 10.11 -0.13 -4.19
C LYS A 47 10.73 1.27 -4.31
N CYS A 48 10.20 2.25 -3.58
CA CYS A 48 10.74 3.61 -3.51
C CYS A 48 11.86 3.74 -2.45
N THR A 49 11.93 2.82 -1.49
CA THR A 49 12.84 2.86 -0.34
C THR A 49 14.04 1.89 -0.37
N PRO A 50 14.52 1.34 -1.51
CA PRO A 50 15.89 0.80 -1.58
C PRO A 50 16.95 1.82 -1.14
N GLU A 51 17.97 1.32 -0.43
CA GLU A 51 19.08 2.15 0.09
C GLU A 51 19.81 2.83 -1.06
N LEU A 52 20.16 2.04 -2.08
CA LEU A 52 20.80 2.51 -3.30
C LEU A 52 19.79 3.25 -4.20
N PRO A 53 20.11 4.47 -4.66
CA PRO A 53 19.25 5.23 -5.58
C PRO A 53 18.89 4.48 -6.87
N GLU A 54 19.82 3.71 -7.43
CA GLU A 54 19.68 2.94 -8.67
C GLU A 54 18.69 1.78 -8.58
N ASP A 55 18.43 1.26 -7.38
CA ASP A 55 17.46 0.18 -7.15
C ASP A 55 16.03 0.71 -6.99
N ARG A 56 15.87 2.04 -6.86
CA ARG A 56 14.56 2.67 -6.68
C ARG A 56 13.83 2.72 -8.02
N ILE A 57 12.54 2.43 -7.97
CA ILE A 57 11.66 2.57 -9.13
C ILE A 57 11.66 4.01 -9.68
N ASP A 58 11.53 4.17 -11.01
CA ASP A 58 11.44 5.48 -11.65
C ASP A 58 10.17 6.24 -11.21
N MET A 59 10.27 7.56 -11.02
CA MET A 59 9.17 8.36 -10.49
C MET A 59 7.98 8.47 -11.46
N LYS A 60 8.19 8.33 -12.78
CA LYS A 60 7.10 8.25 -13.76
C LYS A 60 6.31 6.96 -13.57
N ASP A 61 7.00 5.85 -13.30
CA ASP A 61 6.36 4.57 -13.00
C ASP A 61 5.60 4.62 -11.66
N VAL A 62 6.13 5.34 -10.67
CA VAL A 62 5.42 5.60 -9.40
C VAL A 62 4.10 6.33 -9.66
N VAL A 63 4.13 7.43 -10.41
CA VAL A 63 2.91 8.20 -10.74
C VAL A 63 1.90 7.34 -11.48
N ALA A 64 2.33 6.59 -12.50
CA ALA A 64 1.45 5.70 -13.26
C ALA A 64 0.81 4.61 -12.37
N ARG A 65 1.57 4.04 -11.43
CA ARG A 65 1.05 3.05 -10.47
C ARG A 65 0.08 3.68 -9.47
N LEU A 66 0.37 4.87 -8.95
CA LEU A 66 -0.53 5.58 -8.04
C LEU A 66 -1.86 5.94 -8.71
N GLN A 67 -1.84 6.36 -9.98
CA GLN A 67 -3.05 6.60 -10.76
C GLN A 67 -3.90 5.33 -10.86
N ARG A 68 -3.28 4.20 -11.21
CA ARG A 68 -3.97 2.90 -11.26
C ARG A 68 -4.53 2.48 -9.90
N ILE A 69 -3.77 2.67 -8.81
CA ILE A 69 -4.23 2.37 -7.45
C ILE A 69 -5.49 3.19 -7.11
N LYS A 70 -5.47 4.50 -7.42
CA LYS A 70 -6.61 5.40 -7.22
C LYS A 70 -7.82 4.95 -8.03
N GLU A 71 -7.65 4.65 -9.32
CA GLU A 71 -8.73 4.19 -10.20
C GLU A 71 -9.37 2.89 -9.69
N THR A 72 -8.56 1.90 -9.34
CA THR A 72 -9.04 0.63 -8.77
C THR A 72 -9.78 0.84 -7.45
N PHE A 73 -9.25 1.69 -6.56
CA PHE A 73 -9.91 1.99 -5.29
C PHE A 73 -11.28 2.65 -5.50
N LEU A 74 -11.38 3.63 -6.39
CA LEU A 74 -12.65 4.29 -6.71
C LEU A 74 -13.66 3.33 -7.36
N ALA A 75 -13.20 2.43 -8.23
CA ALA A 75 -14.07 1.41 -8.85
C ALA A 75 -14.61 0.41 -7.82
N ASN A 76 -13.81 0.05 -6.81
CA ASN A 76 -14.19 -0.92 -5.78
C ASN A 76 -14.98 -0.31 -4.61
N THR A 77 -15.06 1.02 -4.52
CA THR A 77 -15.80 1.75 -3.45
C THR A 77 -17.03 2.48 -3.97
N SER A 78 -17.22 2.58 -5.29
CA SER A 78 -18.45 3.12 -5.87
C SER A 78 -19.54 2.04 -5.82
N ILE A 79 -20.51 2.24 -4.92
CA ILE A 79 -21.78 1.50 -4.85
C ILE A 79 -22.74 2.04 -5.91
#